data_AF-A0A972B6B7-F1
#
_entry.id   AF-A0A972B6B7-F1
#
_cell.length_a   1.000
_cell.length_b   1.000
_cell.length_c   1.000
_cell.angle_alpha   90.00
_cell.angle_beta   90.00
_cell.angle_gamma   90.00
#
_symmetry.space_group_name_H-M   'P 1'
#
loop_
_entity.id
_entity.type
_entity.pdbx_description
1 polymer ?
#
loop_
_entity_poly.entity_id
_entity_poly.type
_entity_poly.pdbx_seq_one_letter_code
_entity_poly.pdbx_strand_id
1 'polypeptide(L)'
;GQHYNYYYVDKNDRIYSVDGTKDYKTTDNQVHFVCTKEDGGLVTPETIRYCSRVINYELMIQFNFHALRHTHATLLIENGANMKDVQKRLGHSRLATTMDTYTHLTEKMSKNTVEIFEKVCHPK
;
A
#
# COMPACT_ATOMS: atom_id res chain seq x y z
N GLY A 1 18.49 20.97 -5.33
CA GLY A 1 18.52 22.38 -4.92
C GLY A 1 19.28 22.50 -3.62
N GLN A 2 19.69 23.70 -3.20
CA GLN A 2 20.53 23.88 -2.00
C GLN A 2 19.96 23.21 -0.73
N HIS A 3 18.65 22.95 -0.67
CA HIS A 3 17.98 22.26 0.45
C HIS A 3 17.47 20.85 0.10
N TYR A 4 18.17 20.11 -0.77
CA TYR A 4 17.78 18.73 -1.12
C TYR A 4 18.56 17.70 -0.30
N ASN A 5 17.86 16.75 0.31
CA ASN A 5 18.46 15.67 1.09
C ASN A 5 18.86 14.50 0.18
N TYR A 6 20.13 14.10 0.27
CA TYR A 6 20.69 12.96 -0.45
C TYR A 6 20.88 11.78 0.50
N TYR A 7 20.73 10.55 0.00
CA TYR A 7 20.92 9.34 0.81
C TYR A 7 22.04 8.50 0.22
N TYR A 8 22.80 7.87 1.11
CA TYR A 8 23.89 6.97 0.76
C TYR A 8 23.80 5.71 1.61
N VAL A 9 24.39 4.62 1.11
CA VAL A 9 24.49 3.36 1.83
C VAL A 9 25.95 3.05 2.13
N ASP A 10 26.25 2.83 3.41
CA ASP A 10 27.60 2.44 3.84
C ASP A 10 27.89 0.97 3.52
N LYS A 11 29.14 0.55 3.72
CA LYS A 11 29.58 -0.85 3.56
C LYS A 11 28.89 -1.88 4.47
N ASN A 12 28.11 -1.45 5.46
CA ASN A 12 27.35 -2.30 6.37
C ASN A 12 25.84 -2.25 6.06
N ASP A 13 25.45 -1.82 4.86
CA ASP A 13 24.07 -1.65 4.40
C ASP A 13 23.24 -0.65 5.22
N ARG A 14 23.90 0.29 5.93
CA ARG A 14 23.21 1.35 6.69
C ARG A 14 22.98 2.56 5.81
N ILE A 15 21.73 2.97 5.74
CA ILE A 15 21.33 4.17 5.01
C ILE A 15 21.42 5.39 5.92
N TYR A 16 22.03 6.46 5.41
CA TYR A 16 22.10 7.74 6.10
C TYR A 16 21.84 8.89 5.13
N SER A 17 21.36 10.01 5.66
CA SER A 17 21.02 11.21 4.88
C SER A 17 22.07 12.30 5.04
N VAL A 18 22.27 13.06 3.97
CA VAL A 18 23.17 14.20 3.91
C VAL A 18 22.42 15.40 3.36
N ASP A 19 22.53 16.52 4.05
CA ASP A 19 21.95 17.79 3.64
C ASP A 19 22.74 18.36 2.45
N GLY A 20 22.06 18.65 1.35
CA GLY A 20 22.64 19.21 0.13
C GLY A 20 23.26 20.61 0.28
N THR A 21 23.07 21.27 1.42
CA THR A 21 23.79 22.52 1.76
C THR A 21 25.26 22.28 2.14
N LYS A 22 25.62 21.05 2.52
CA LYS A 22 26.96 20.72 2.99
C LYS A 22 27.78 20.11 1.87
N ASP A 23 29.00 20.61 1.67
CA ASP A 23 30.00 19.94 0.84
C ASP A 23 30.37 18.60 1.50
N TYR A 24 29.80 17.52 0.96
CA TYR A 24 29.99 16.17 1.47
C TYR A 24 30.58 15.29 0.37
N LYS A 25 31.78 14.76 0.62
CA LYS A 25 32.48 13.84 -0.30
C LYS A 25 32.47 12.44 0.33
N THR A 26 31.81 11.50 -0.32
CA THR A 26 31.86 10.08 0.03
C THR A 26 32.15 9.22 -1.19
N THR A 27 32.70 8.03 -0.96
CA THR A 27 32.80 6.94 -1.94
C THR A 27 31.63 5.98 -1.86
N ASP A 28 30.73 6.17 -0.90
CA ASP A 28 29.55 5.34 -0.69
C ASP A 28 28.53 5.53 -1.82
N ASN A 29 27.78 4.46 -2.10
CA ASN A 29 26.82 4.48 -3.20
C ASN A 29 25.58 5.32 -2.84
N GLN A 30 25.17 6.19 -3.76
CA GLN A 30 23.97 6.99 -3.60
C GLN A 30 22.70 6.13 -3.77
N VAL A 31 21.73 6.35 -2.89
CA VAL A 31 20.41 5.70 -2.90
C VAL A 31 19.35 6.71 -3.30
N HIS A 32 18.53 6.34 -4.28
CA HIS A 32 17.39 7.13 -4.73
C HIS A 32 16.09 6.48 -4.27
N PHE A 33 15.44 7.11 -3.28
CA PHE A 33 14.12 6.68 -2.84
C PHE A 33 13.03 7.15 -3.81
N VAL A 34 11.98 6.34 -3.95
CA VAL A 34 10.83 6.69 -4.80
C VAL A 34 9.88 7.66 -4.07
N CYS A 35 9.65 7.45 -2.77
CA CYS A 35 8.71 8.22 -1.96
C CYS A 35 9.44 9.33 -1.17
N THR A 36 9.88 10.36 -1.88
CA THR A 36 10.49 11.55 -1.28
C THR A 36 9.61 12.78 -1.47
N LYS A 37 9.74 13.74 -0.56
CA LYS A 37 9.25 15.10 -0.72
C LYS A 37 10.12 15.86 -1.74
N GLU A 38 9.70 17.08 -2.07
CA GLU A 38 10.42 17.95 -3.01
C GLU A 38 11.85 18.30 -2.52
N ASP A 39 12.04 18.34 -1.20
CA ASP A 39 13.33 18.55 -0.54
C ASP A 39 14.17 17.26 -0.39
N GLY A 40 13.76 16.15 -1.01
CA GLY A 40 14.40 14.85 -0.85
C GLY A 40 14.15 14.17 0.49
N GLY A 41 13.48 14.82 1.45
CA GLY A 41 13.10 14.19 2.72
C GLY A 41 12.18 12.99 2.49
N LEU A 42 12.34 11.92 3.26
CA LEU A 42 11.42 10.78 3.18
C LEU A 42 9.99 11.20 3.56
N VAL A 43 9.01 10.67 2.83
CA VAL A 43 7.62 10.76 3.26
C VAL A 43 7.44 9.90 4.51
N THR A 44 7.01 10.53 5.61
CA THR A 44 6.82 9.82 6.89
C THR A 44 5.36 9.40 7.06
N PRO A 45 5.07 8.44 7.95
CA PRO A 45 3.69 8.09 8.29
C PRO A 45 2.84 9.28 8.74
N GLU A 46 3.46 10.30 9.33
CA GLU A 46 2.78 11.51 9.78
C GLU A 46 2.25 12.37 8.62
N THR A 47 3.03 12.47 7.53
CA THR A 47 2.57 13.14 6.31
C THR A 47 1.31 12.48 5.77
N ILE A 48 1.29 11.14 5.74
CA ILE A 48 0.12 10.36 5.29
C ILE A 48 -1.07 10.52 6.25
N ARG A 49 -0.81 10.60 7.55
CA ARG A 49 -1.85 10.83 8.57
C ARG A 49 -2.50 12.20 8.39
N TYR A 50 -1.69 13.23 8.15
CA TYR A 50 -2.18 14.57 7.83
C TYR A 50 -3.06 14.56 6.58
N CYS A 51 -2.60 13.96 5.47
CA CYS A 51 -3.40 13.84 4.26
C CYS A 51 -4.74 13.13 4.52
N SER A 52 -4.72 12.04 5.31
CA SER A 52 -5.94 11.34 5.69
C SER A 52 -6.91 12.26 6.42
N ARG A 53 -6.42 13.08 7.37
CA ARG A 53 -7.25 14.06 8.09
C ARG A 53 -7.87 15.10 7.16
N VAL A 54 -7.10 15.64 6.21
CA VAL A 54 -7.62 16.58 5.21
C VAL A 54 -8.73 15.92 4.39
N ILE A 55 -8.53 14.69 3.92
CA ILE A 55 -9.56 13.94 3.17
C ILE A 55 -10.85 13.75 3.99
N ASN A 56 -10.73 13.39 5.27
CA ASN A 56 -11.92 13.25 6.14
C ASN A 56 -12.68 14.57 6.27
N TYR A 57 -11.95 15.69 6.37
CA TYR A 57 -12.54 17.02 6.52
C TYR A 57 -13.21 17.50 5.23
N GLU A 58 -12.52 17.42 4.10
CA GLU A 58 -13.01 17.92 2.80
C GLU A 58 -14.16 17.06 2.25
N LEU A 59 -14.07 15.74 2.40
CA LEU A 59 -15.05 14.82 1.83
C LEU A 59 -16.12 14.35 2.83
N MET A 60 -15.97 14.69 4.13
CA MET A 60 -16.89 14.28 5.20
C MET A 60 -17.08 12.75 5.29
N ILE A 61 -16.04 11.98 4.96
CA ILE A 61 -16.03 10.51 5.04
C ILE A 61 -15.11 10.03 6.16
N GLN A 62 -15.40 8.86 6.74
CA GLN A 62 -14.46 8.18 7.63
C GLN A 62 -13.40 7.45 6.82
N PHE A 63 -12.29 8.14 6.55
CA PHE A 63 -11.17 7.61 5.76
C PHE A 63 -9.95 7.33 6.63
N ASN A 64 -9.32 6.18 6.43
CA ASN A 64 -7.99 5.89 6.94
C ASN A 64 -7.11 5.36 5.80
N PHE A 65 -5.79 5.59 5.85
CA PHE A 65 -4.91 5.17 4.76
C PHE A 65 -4.88 3.65 4.52
N HIS A 66 -5.06 2.84 5.58
CA HIS A 66 -5.15 1.39 5.44
C HIS A 66 -6.39 0.94 4.66
N ALA A 67 -7.45 1.76 4.61
CA ALA A 67 -8.64 1.50 3.82
C ALA A 67 -8.31 1.34 2.32
N LEU A 68 -7.32 2.07 1.80
CA LEU A 68 -6.88 1.89 0.41
C LEU A 68 -6.36 0.49 0.14
N ARG A 69 -5.56 -0.05 1.07
CA ARG A 69 -5.05 -1.43 1.00
C ARG A 69 -6.22 -2.43 1.07
N HIS A 70 -7.22 -2.12 1.88
CA HIS A 70 -8.41 -2.95 1.99
C HIS A 70 -9.21 -2.96 0.69
N THR A 71 -9.50 -1.79 0.12
CA THR A 71 -10.18 -1.64 -1.17
C THR A 71 -9.42 -2.35 -2.30
N HIS A 72 -8.09 -2.23 -2.34
CA HIS A 72 -7.27 -2.94 -3.33
C HIS A 72 -7.46 -4.47 -3.27
N ALA A 73 -7.49 -5.03 -2.06
CA ALA A 73 -7.70 -6.47 -1.86
C ALA A 73 -9.12 -6.89 -2.27
N THR A 74 -10.14 -6.16 -1.82
CA THR A 74 -11.55 -6.42 -2.16
C THR A 74 -11.77 -6.38 -3.66
N LEU A 75 -11.27 -5.35 -4.35
CA LEU A 75 -11.40 -5.23 -5.81
C LEU A 75 -10.76 -6.40 -6.55
N LEU A 76 -9.59 -6.90 -6.11
CA LEU A 76 -8.98 -8.06 -6.73
C LEU A 76 -9.85 -9.31 -6.56
N ILE A 77 -10.36 -9.54 -5.36
CA ILE A 77 -11.20 -10.72 -5.05
C ILE A 77 -12.53 -10.65 -5.82
N GLU A 78 -13.18 -9.49 -5.87
CA GLU A 78 -14.43 -9.26 -6.62
C GLU A 78 -14.29 -9.45 -8.13
N ASN A 79 -13.07 -9.34 -8.67
CA ASN A 79 -12.76 -9.59 -10.07
C ASN A 79 -12.18 -10.98 -10.30
N GLY A 80 -12.32 -11.90 -9.33
CA GLY A 80 -12.00 -13.32 -9.49
C GLY A 80 -10.54 -13.68 -9.21
N ALA A 81 -9.74 -12.79 -8.63
CA ALA A 81 -8.39 -13.14 -8.20
C ALA A 81 -8.42 -14.19 -7.08
N ASN A 82 -7.48 -15.12 -7.11
CA ASN A 82 -7.37 -16.14 -6.08
C ASN A 82 -6.95 -15.51 -4.73
N MET A 83 -7.66 -15.86 -3.66
CA MET A 83 -7.39 -15.36 -2.32
C MET A 83 -5.94 -15.60 -1.84
N LYS A 84 -5.35 -16.75 -2.18
CA LYS A 84 -3.94 -17.05 -1.81
C LYS A 84 -2.96 -16.13 -2.53
N ASP A 85 -3.24 -15.79 -3.78
CA ASP A 85 -2.42 -14.87 -4.56
C ASP A 85 -2.54 -13.44 -4.03
N VAL A 86 -3.75 -13.02 -3.67
CA VAL A 86 -4.00 -11.73 -3.00
C VAL A 86 -3.28 -11.68 -1.65
N GLN A 87 -3.34 -12.73 -0.83
CA GLN A 87 -2.62 -12.80 0.44
C GLN A 87 -1.10 -12.67 0.23
N LYS A 88 -0.54 -13.43 -0.72
CA LYS A 88 0.89 -13.38 -1.05
C LYS A 88 1.30 -12.00 -1.55
N ARG A 89 0.48 -11.37 -2.41
CA ARG A 89 0.69 -10.00 -2.91
C ARG A 89 0.72 -8.97 -1.78
N LEU A 90 -0.14 -9.14 -0.79
CA LEU A 90 -0.19 -8.27 0.37
C LEU A 90 0.93 -8.61 1.38
N GLY A 91 1.49 -9.80 1.37
CA GLY A 91 2.51 -10.21 2.34
C GLY A 91 1.94 -10.47 3.73
N HIS A 92 0.65 -10.82 3.83
CA HIS A 92 0.05 -11.20 5.11
C HIS A 92 0.52 -12.61 5.51
N SER A 93 1.13 -12.72 6.69
CA SER A 93 1.59 -14.02 7.24
C SER A 93 0.43 -14.94 7.61
N ARG A 94 -0.75 -14.37 7.95
CA ARG A 94 -1.96 -15.13 8.29
C ARG A 94 -3.08 -14.88 7.27
N LEU A 95 -3.67 -15.96 6.77
CA LEU A 95 -4.82 -15.92 5.85
C LEU A 95 -6.06 -15.34 6.54
N ALA A 96 -6.24 -15.59 7.85
CA ALA A 96 -7.36 -15.07 8.66
C ALA A 96 -7.48 -13.53 8.65
N THR A 97 -6.36 -12.79 8.68
CA THR A 97 -6.36 -11.31 8.60
C THR A 97 -6.82 -10.80 7.23
N THR A 98 -6.67 -11.61 6.19
CA THR A 98 -7.14 -11.30 4.83
C THR A 98 -8.60 -11.71 4.68
N MET A 99 -8.99 -12.87 5.25
CA MET A 99 -10.33 -13.40 5.16
C MET A 99 -11.33 -12.55 5.95
N ASP A 100 -11.13 -12.33 7.25
CA ASP A 100 -12.09 -11.60 8.11
C ASP A 100 -12.31 -10.15 7.69
N THR A 101 -11.35 -9.53 6.98
CA THR A 101 -11.45 -8.12 6.54
C THR A 101 -12.02 -7.96 5.13
N TYR A 102 -11.86 -8.96 4.24
CA TYR A 102 -12.24 -8.84 2.82
C TYR A 102 -13.40 -9.72 2.39
N THR A 103 -13.77 -10.73 3.19
CA THR A 103 -14.98 -11.51 2.95
C THR A 103 -16.22 -10.84 3.50
N HIS A 104 -16.25 -9.52 3.67
CA HIS A 104 -17.53 -8.82 3.58
C HIS A 104 -18.09 -9.16 2.21
N LEU A 105 -18.97 -10.18 2.18
CA LEU A 105 -19.61 -10.75 1.02
C LEU A 105 -20.28 -9.59 0.30
N THR A 106 -19.59 -8.99 -0.66
CA THR A 106 -20.21 -7.97 -1.47
C THR A 106 -21.34 -8.65 -2.22
N GLU A 107 -22.43 -7.92 -2.46
CA GLU A 107 -23.60 -8.51 -3.13
C GLU A 107 -23.21 -9.18 -4.46
N LYS A 108 -22.17 -8.65 -5.12
CA LYS A 108 -21.60 -9.21 -6.35
C LYS A 108 -21.00 -10.59 -6.14
N MET A 109 -20.20 -10.79 -5.09
CA MET A 109 -19.63 -12.11 -4.77
C MET A 109 -20.72 -13.13 -4.40
N SER A 110 -21.73 -12.70 -3.66
CA SER A 110 -22.88 -13.55 -3.31
C SER A 110 -23.65 -14.00 -4.56
N LYS A 111 -24.00 -13.06 -5.45
CA LYS A 111 -24.67 -13.35 -6.74
C LYS A 111 -23.84 -14.28 -7.62
N ASN A 112 -22.54 -14.02 -7.78
CA ASN A 112 -21.65 -14.90 -8.55
C ASN A 112 -21.60 -16.32 -7.98
N THR A 113 -21.61 -16.47 -6.65
CA THR A 113 -21.59 -17.80 -6.01
C THR A 113 -22.86 -18.58 -6.30
N VAL A 114 -24.02 -17.91 -6.26
CA VAL A 114 -25.30 -18.52 -6.64
C VAL A 114 -25.30 -18.92 -8.12
N GLU A 115 -24.85 -18.06 -9.03
CA GLU A 115 -24.76 -18.37 -10.46
C GLU A 115 -23.83 -19.56 -10.77
N ILE A 116 -22.70 -19.65 -10.07
CA ILE A 116 -21.78 -20.79 -10.20
C ILE A 116 -22.47 -22.07 -9.75
N PHE A 117 -23.17 -22.02 -8.61
CA PHE A 117 -23.89 -23.17 -8.09
C PHE A 117 -25.02 -23.62 -9.03
N GLU A 118 -25.81 -22.68 -9.56
CA GLU A 118 -26.85 -22.97 -10.55
C GLU A 118 -26.29 -23.66 -11.80
N LYS A 119 -25.13 -23.21 -12.31
CA LYS A 119 -24.45 -23.86 -13.46
C LYS A 119 -24.01 -25.29 -13.15
N VAL A 120 -23.58 -25.57 -11.92
CA VAL A 120 -23.14 -26.91 -11.51
C VAL A 120 -24.34 -27.85 -11.29
N CYS A 121 -25.43 -27.35 -10.73
CA CYS A 121 -26.64 -28.15 -10.47
C CYS A 121 -27.53 -28.33 -11.71
N HIS A 122 -27.46 -27.40 -12.67
CA HIS A 122 -28.17 -27.47 -13.95
C HIS A 122 -27.19 -27.32 -15.12
N PRO A 123 -26.32 -28.32 -15.34
CA PRO A 123 -25.47 -28.33 -16.53
C PRO A 123 -26.38 -28.44 -17.76
N LYS A 124 -26.28 -27.47 -18.68
CA LYS A 124 -26.86 -27.60 -20.01
C LYS A 124 -26.17 -28.71 -20.79
#